data_AF-A0A2H6H9G7-F1
#
_entry.id   AF-A0A2H6H9G7-F1
#
_cell.length_a   1.000
_cell.length_b   1.000
_cell.length_c   1.000
_cell.angle_alpha   90.00
_cell.angle_beta   90.00
_cell.angle_gamma   90.00
#
_symmetry.space_group_name_H-M   'P 1'
#
loop_
_entity.id
_entity.type
_entity.pdbx_description
1 polymer ?
#
loop_
_entity_poly.entity_id
_entity_poly.type
_entity_poly.pdbx_seq_one_letter_code
_entity_poly.pdbx_strand_id
1 'polypeptide(L)'
;MDTSVAIAKLTQAYRTMIDAEVSGYSARDNTLAVLEMASFPDVRGEFCGAGLFYQVHVPDLAAIVPDIRRADQTLATFGIPEADLRSLVSELCGRGIDRIVPFGEALHFDRYWDGYDLLAELTRKITVSVKEPPG
;
A
#
# COMPACT_ATOMS: atom_id res chain seq x y z
N MET A 1 14.76 7.56 -15.98
CA MET A 1 14.90 6.25 -15.30
C MET A 1 16.20 5.63 -15.76
N ASP A 2 16.96 5.03 -14.85
CA ASP A 2 18.14 4.22 -15.19
C ASP A 2 17.75 3.07 -16.13
N THR A 3 18.59 2.78 -17.13
CA THR A 3 18.36 1.71 -18.12
C THR A 3 18.18 0.34 -17.45
N SER A 4 18.93 0.06 -16.37
CA SER A 4 18.82 -1.20 -15.62
C SER A 4 17.43 -1.39 -15.00
N VAL A 5 16.87 -0.31 -14.42
CA VAL A 5 15.54 -0.29 -13.81
C VAL A 5 14.46 -0.46 -14.88
N ALA A 6 14.65 0.15 -16.06
CA ALA A 6 13.73 -0.03 -17.19
C ALA A 6 13.67 -1.48 -17.68
N ILE A 7 14.82 -2.16 -17.75
CA ILE A 7 14.91 -3.57 -18.12
C ILE A 7 14.26 -4.47 -17.07
N ALA A 8 14.53 -4.23 -15.78
CA ALA A 8 13.90 -4.96 -14.69
C ALA A 8 12.37 -4.86 -14.74
N LYS A 9 11.86 -3.64 -14.96
CA LYS A 9 10.43 -3.38 -15.14
C LYS A 9 9.83 -4.17 -16.29
N LEU A 10 10.46 -4.13 -17.46
CA LEU A 10 9.97 -4.88 -18.63
C LEU A 10 9.98 -6.38 -18.38
N THR A 11 11.04 -6.89 -17.76
CA THR A 11 11.19 -8.31 -17.44
C THR A 11 10.07 -8.76 -16.50
N GLN A 12 9.78 -7.98 -15.46
CA GLN A 12 8.71 -8.28 -14.53
C GLN A 12 7.33 -8.18 -15.17
N ALA A 13 7.11 -7.17 -16.02
CA ALA A 13 5.84 -7.01 -16.72
C ALA A 13 5.54 -8.23 -17.61
N TYR A 14 6.51 -8.66 -18.43
CA TYR A 14 6.35 -9.83 -19.29
C TYR A 14 6.22 -11.14 -18.52
N ARG A 15 6.97 -11.30 -17.42
CA ARG A 15 6.79 -12.45 -16.54
C ARG A 15 5.36 -12.52 -16.01
N THR A 16 4.81 -11.39 -15.57
CA THR A 16 3.43 -11.36 -15.07
C THR A 16 2.41 -11.65 -16.16
N MET A 17 2.62 -11.21 -17.40
CA MET A 17 1.76 -11.56 -18.54
C MET A 17 1.76 -13.07 -18.87
N ILE A 18 2.83 -13.79 -18.51
CA ILE A 18 2.92 -15.24 -18.69
C ILE A 18 2.24 -15.97 -17.52
N ASP A 19 2.52 -15.50 -16.30
CA ASP A 19 2.15 -16.21 -15.06
C ASP A 19 0.73 -15.87 -14.57
N ALA A 20 0.11 -14.80 -15.07
CA ALA A 20 -1.20 -14.32 -14.60
C ALA A 20 -2.12 -13.89 -15.76
N GLU A 21 -3.41 -13.80 -15.46
CA GLU A 21 -4.44 -13.38 -16.41
C GLU A 21 -4.44 -11.85 -16.58
N VAL A 22 -3.57 -11.39 -17.49
CA VAL A 22 -3.47 -9.98 -17.90
C VAL A 22 -4.39 -9.74 -19.11
N SER A 23 -5.36 -8.85 -18.96
CA SER A 23 -6.31 -8.46 -20.01
C SER A 23 -5.80 -7.33 -20.90
N GLY A 24 -4.79 -6.58 -20.45
CA GLY A 24 -4.26 -5.42 -21.17
C GLY A 24 -2.90 -4.99 -20.68
N TYR A 25 -2.15 -4.33 -21.56
CA TYR A 25 -0.86 -3.75 -21.26
C TYR A 25 -0.71 -2.40 -21.94
N SER A 26 -0.30 -1.39 -21.17
CA SER A 26 0.08 -0.10 -21.70
C SER A 26 1.38 0.39 -21.07
N ALA A 27 2.18 1.11 -21.84
CA ALA A 27 3.39 1.75 -21.35
C ALA A 27 3.49 3.18 -21.86
N ARG A 28 3.98 4.08 -21.01
CA ARG A 28 4.43 5.41 -21.39
C ARG A 28 5.91 5.51 -21.13
N ASP A 29 6.66 5.42 -22.21
CA ASP A 29 8.12 5.41 -22.22
C ASP A 29 8.68 4.44 -21.16
N ASN A 30 9.86 4.76 -20.64
CA ASN A 30 10.44 4.00 -19.54
C ASN A 30 9.89 4.42 -18.18
N THR A 31 8.93 5.34 -18.06
CA THR A 31 8.50 5.85 -16.74
C THR A 31 7.29 5.13 -16.17
N LEU A 32 6.35 4.68 -17.02
CA LEU A 32 5.10 4.06 -16.57
C LEU A 32 4.78 2.82 -17.41
N ALA A 33 4.39 1.74 -16.75
CA ALA A 33 3.82 0.54 -17.35
C ALA A 33 2.64 0.10 -16.50
N VAL A 34 1.51 -0.21 -17.14
CA VAL A 34 0.28 -0.64 -16.47
C VAL A 34 -0.16 -1.97 -17.07
N LEU A 35 -0.38 -2.95 -16.19
CA LEU A 35 -0.97 -4.23 -16.51
C LEU A 35 -2.41 -4.25 -16.02
N GLU A 36 -3.36 -4.43 -16.93
CA GLU A 36 -4.75 -4.60 -16.59
C GLU A 36 -4.99 -6.08 -16.23
N MET A 37 -5.58 -6.30 -15.06
CA MET A 37 -5.79 -7.62 -14.49
C MET A 37 -7.28 -7.95 -14.47
N ALA A 38 -7.62 -9.22 -14.73
CA ALA A 38 -9.00 -9.70 -14.61
C ALA A 38 -9.48 -9.77 -13.15
N SER A 39 -8.56 -10.00 -12.21
CA SER A 39 -8.84 -10.09 -10.77
C SER A 39 -7.71 -9.45 -9.95
N PHE A 40 -7.91 -9.30 -8.64
CA PHE A 40 -6.88 -8.77 -7.75
C PHE A 40 -5.61 -9.65 -7.86
N PRO A 41 -4.47 -9.10 -8.28
CA PRO A 41 -3.30 -9.91 -8.58
C PRO A 41 -2.55 -10.32 -7.31
N ASP A 42 -2.12 -11.58 -7.22
CA ASP A 42 -1.16 -12.00 -6.18
C ASP A 42 0.28 -11.76 -6.65
N VAL A 43 0.63 -10.49 -6.79
CA VAL A 43 1.93 -10.00 -7.30
C VAL A 43 2.86 -9.57 -6.17
N ARG A 44 2.57 -10.03 -4.94
CA ARG A 44 3.35 -9.70 -3.74
C ARG A 44 4.62 -10.55 -3.73
N GLY A 45 5.80 -9.91 -3.71
CA GLY A 45 7.09 -10.60 -3.79
C GLY A 45 8.20 -9.65 -4.25
N GLU A 46 9.13 -10.13 -5.08
CA GLU A 46 10.06 -9.24 -5.78
C GLU A 46 9.27 -8.35 -6.74
N PHE A 47 9.00 -7.12 -6.31
CA PHE A 47 8.37 -6.09 -7.12
C PHE A 47 9.41 -5.00 -7.39
N CYS A 48 9.78 -4.82 -8.66
CA CYS A 48 10.79 -3.85 -9.07
C CYS A 48 10.36 -2.40 -8.79
N GLY A 49 9.05 -2.17 -8.58
CA GLY A 49 8.49 -0.84 -8.48
C GLY A 49 8.74 -0.04 -9.75
N ALA A 50 9.21 1.19 -9.58
CA ALA A 50 9.70 2.04 -10.68
C ALA A 50 8.65 2.34 -11.77
N GLY A 51 7.40 2.56 -11.35
CA GLY A 51 6.31 2.90 -12.26
C GLY A 51 5.73 1.71 -13.02
N LEU A 52 5.94 0.47 -12.56
CA LEU A 52 5.05 -0.63 -12.88
C LEU A 52 3.81 -0.54 -11.98
N PHE A 53 2.63 -0.70 -12.55
CA PHE A 53 1.37 -0.78 -11.81
C PHE A 53 0.53 -1.93 -12.33
N TYR A 54 -0.22 -2.55 -11.42
CA TYR A 54 -1.30 -3.46 -11.75
C TYR A 54 -2.61 -2.74 -11.52
N GLN A 55 -3.52 -2.84 -12.47
CA GLN A 55 -4.81 -2.18 -12.45
C GLN A 55 -5.89 -3.23 -12.54
N VAL A 56 -6.83 -3.21 -11.59
CA VAL A 56 -8.03 -4.03 -11.62
C VAL A 56 -9.24 -3.12 -11.42
N HIS A 57 -10.31 -3.38 -12.15
CA HIS A 57 -11.59 -2.74 -11.91
C HIS A 57 -12.41 -3.60 -10.93
N VAL A 58 -12.90 -2.97 -9.87
CA VAL A 58 -13.74 -3.62 -8.86
C VAL A 58 -15.05 -2.87 -8.74
N PRO A 59 -16.17 -3.55 -8.44
CA PRO A 59 -17.49 -2.91 -8.37
C PRO A 59 -17.60 -1.93 -7.21
N ASP A 60 -16.94 -2.23 -6.10
CA ASP A 60 -16.92 -1.43 -4.88
C ASP A 60 -15.66 -1.73 -4.05
N LEU A 61 -15.50 -0.99 -2.95
CA LEU A 61 -14.34 -1.11 -2.08
C LEU A 61 -14.38 -2.35 -1.18
N ALA A 62 -15.55 -2.98 -0.97
CA ALA A 62 -15.64 -4.22 -0.21
C ALA A 62 -15.04 -5.41 -1.00
N ALA A 63 -15.10 -5.35 -2.33
CA ALA A 63 -14.55 -6.39 -3.20
C ALA A 63 -13.05 -6.65 -3.02
N ILE A 64 -12.26 -5.68 -2.54
CA ILE A 64 -10.82 -5.87 -2.29
C ILE A 64 -10.52 -6.45 -0.90
N VAL A 65 -11.49 -6.44 0.02
CA VAL A 65 -11.29 -6.89 1.42
C VAL A 65 -10.67 -8.28 1.51
N PRO A 66 -11.15 -9.31 0.79
CA PRO A 66 -10.57 -10.65 0.88
C PRO A 66 -9.07 -10.67 0.55
N ASP A 67 -8.64 -9.83 -0.39
CA ASP A 67 -7.29 -9.81 -0.92
C ASP A 67 -6.28 -9.01 -0.10
N ILE A 68 -6.73 -8.08 0.76
CA ILE A 68 -5.85 -7.28 1.61
C ILE A 68 -5.09 -8.15 2.61
N ARG A 69 -3.77 -8.04 2.64
CA ARG A 69 -2.87 -8.77 3.55
C ARG A 69 -2.17 -7.79 4.48
N ARG A 70 -1.53 -8.33 5.51
CA ARG A 70 -0.72 -7.54 6.46
C ARG A 70 0.39 -6.73 5.79
N ALA A 71 0.86 -7.16 4.62
CA ALA A 71 1.88 -6.44 3.86
C ALA A 71 1.35 -5.19 3.14
N ASP A 72 0.02 -5.03 3.02
CA ASP A 72 -0.60 -3.91 2.31
C ASP A 72 -0.90 -2.77 3.29
N GLN A 73 0.13 -1.99 3.65
CA GLN A 73 0.09 -1.06 4.79
C GLN A 73 -0.48 0.33 4.47
N THR A 74 -0.24 0.82 3.25
CA THR A 74 -0.68 2.17 2.85
C THR A 74 -1.66 2.09 1.68
N LEU A 75 -2.85 2.67 1.86
CA LEU A 75 -3.84 2.89 0.82
C LEU A 75 -3.86 4.37 0.41
N ALA A 76 -3.46 4.66 -0.83
CA ALA A 76 -3.62 5.97 -1.43
C ALA A 76 -4.97 6.07 -2.16
N THR A 77 -5.72 7.13 -1.93
CA THR A 77 -7.11 7.27 -2.41
C THR A 77 -7.33 8.57 -3.17
N PHE A 78 -8.26 8.54 -4.13
CA PHE A 78 -8.70 9.73 -4.87
C PHE A 78 -10.18 9.58 -5.20
N GLY A 79 -10.99 10.59 -4.86
CA GLY A 79 -12.42 10.61 -5.19
C GLY A 79 -13.30 9.61 -4.43
N ILE A 80 -12.78 8.94 -3.39
CA ILE A 80 -13.54 8.00 -2.56
C ILE A 80 -14.13 8.73 -1.34
N PRO A 81 -15.44 8.63 -1.08
CA PRO A 81 -16.06 9.20 0.11
C PRO A 81 -15.51 8.65 1.42
N GLU A 82 -15.45 9.49 2.46
CA GLU A 82 -14.99 9.07 3.80
C GLU A 82 -15.82 7.91 4.38
N ALA A 83 -17.13 7.90 4.12
CA ALA A 83 -18.02 6.84 4.61
C ALA A 83 -17.64 5.45 4.06
N ASP A 84 -17.21 5.38 2.80
CA ASP A 84 -16.81 4.13 2.16
C ASP A 84 -15.47 3.65 2.73
N LEU A 85 -14.53 4.57 2.97
CA LEU A 85 -13.25 4.28 3.63
C LEU A 85 -13.45 3.76 5.06
N ARG A 86 -14.37 4.36 5.83
CA ARG A 86 -14.71 3.89 7.19
C ARG A 86 -15.33 2.49 7.18
N SER A 87 -16.15 2.21 6.16
CA SER A 87 -16.75 0.88 5.96
C SER A 87 -15.67 -0.15 5.65
N LEU A 88 -14.75 0.15 4.73
CA LEU A 88 -13.59 -0.70 4.42
C LEU A 88 -12.76 -1.02 5.69
N VAL A 89 -12.39 -0.01 6.47
CA VAL A 89 -11.59 -0.20 7.69
C VAL A 89 -12.31 -1.08 8.70
N SER A 90 -13.63 -0.90 8.82
CA SER A 90 -14.48 -1.72 9.70
C SER A 90 -14.50 -3.18 9.25
N GLU A 91 -14.63 -3.43 7.94
CA GLU A 91 -14.61 -4.79 7.38
C GLU A 91 -13.24 -5.47 7.50
N LEU A 92 -12.15 -4.70 7.37
CA LEU A 92 -10.80 -5.21 7.51
C LEU A 92 -10.46 -5.64 8.95
N CYS A 93 -11.18 -5.12 9.97
CA CYS A 93 -10.97 -5.44 11.38
C CYS A 93 -9.49 -5.35 11.83
N GLY A 94 -8.73 -4.37 11.31
CA GLY A 94 -7.31 -4.19 11.62
C GLY A 94 -6.34 -5.06 10.81
N ARG A 95 -6.80 -5.74 9.75
CA ARG A 95 -5.92 -6.46 8.81
C ARG A 95 -5.37 -5.50 7.75
N GLY A 96 -4.05 -5.43 7.64
CA GLY A 96 -3.38 -4.74 6.54
C GLY A 96 -3.35 -3.24 6.75
N ILE A 97 -4.16 -2.52 5.99
CA ILE A 97 -4.11 -1.06 5.81
C ILE A 97 -4.00 -0.32 7.16
N ASP A 98 -2.82 0.23 7.40
CA ASP A 98 -2.48 1.03 8.58
C ASP A 98 -2.71 2.53 8.32
N ARG A 99 -2.57 2.96 7.05
CA ARG A 99 -2.67 4.35 6.62
C ARG A 99 -3.56 4.49 5.39
N ILE A 100 -4.51 5.41 5.45
CA ILE A 100 -5.29 5.85 4.29
C ILE A 100 -4.95 7.32 4.04
N VAL A 101 -4.44 7.63 2.85
CA VAL A 101 -3.93 8.97 2.51
C VAL A 101 -4.44 9.44 1.14
N PRO A 102 -4.41 10.75 0.86
CA PRO A 102 -4.63 11.25 -0.49
C PRO A 102 -3.60 10.71 -1.48
N PHE A 103 -4.00 10.58 -2.74
CA PHE A 103 -3.10 10.20 -3.82
C PHE A 103 -1.91 11.18 -3.93
N GLY A 104 -0.70 10.63 -3.98
CA GLY A 104 0.56 11.41 -3.97
C GLY A 104 1.16 11.64 -2.58
N GLU A 105 0.44 11.32 -1.49
CA GLU A 105 0.89 11.54 -0.12
C GLU A 105 1.37 10.27 0.61
N ALA A 106 1.46 9.13 -0.08
CA ALA A 106 1.92 7.86 0.50
C ALA A 106 3.26 7.98 1.25
N LEU A 107 4.18 8.80 0.72
CA LEU A 107 5.51 9.05 1.29
C LEU A 107 5.58 10.30 2.17
N HIS A 108 4.47 11.00 2.39
CA HIS A 108 4.45 12.18 3.26
C HIS A 108 4.59 11.73 4.72
N PHE A 109 5.75 12.05 5.31
CA PHE A 109 6.15 11.56 6.62
C PHE A 109 5.18 11.98 7.73
N ASP A 110 4.87 11.06 8.64
CA ASP A 110 3.96 11.28 9.77
C ASP A 110 4.49 10.56 11.03
N ARG A 111 4.03 10.98 12.22
CA ARG A 111 4.32 10.30 13.48
C ARG A 111 3.77 8.87 13.48
N TYR A 112 2.59 8.67 12.91
CA TYR A 112 1.96 7.37 12.77
C TYR A 112 2.31 6.79 11.40
N TRP A 113 3.21 5.80 11.39
CA TRP A 113 3.77 5.24 10.17
C TRP A 113 3.64 3.72 10.17
N ASP A 114 2.99 3.16 9.13
CA ASP A 114 2.82 1.72 8.91
C ASP A 114 2.41 0.94 10.18
N GLY A 115 1.47 1.51 10.94
CA GLY A 115 0.89 0.90 12.14
C GLY A 115 1.60 1.23 13.46
N TYR A 116 2.70 2.00 13.41
CA TYR A 116 3.51 2.34 14.58
C TYR A 116 3.44 3.82 14.94
N ASP A 117 3.40 4.12 16.25
CA ASP A 117 3.74 5.45 16.76
C ASP A 117 5.26 5.57 16.81
N LEU A 118 5.86 6.18 15.79
CA LEU A 118 7.32 6.25 15.65
C LEU A 118 8.00 6.92 16.86
N LEU A 119 7.35 7.87 17.52
CA LEU A 119 7.91 8.46 18.73
C LEU A 119 7.89 7.48 19.89
N ALA A 120 6.89 6.60 19.99
CA ALA A 120 6.88 5.57 21.01
C ALA A 120 7.95 4.50 20.75
N GLU A 121 8.24 4.19 19.49
CA GLU A 121 9.21 3.16 19.09
C GLU A 121 10.66 3.64 19.11
N LEU A 122 10.91 4.88 18.70
CA LEU A 122 12.26 5.41 18.48
C LEU A 122 12.76 6.31 19.61
N THR A 123 11.98 6.46 20.69
CA THR A 123 12.39 7.25 21.86
C THR A 123 12.34 6.44 23.15
N ARG A 124 13.09 6.89 24.16
CA ARG A 124 13.02 6.34 25.52
C ARG A 124 11.97 7.09 26.32
N LYS A 125 11.05 6.37 26.96
CA LYS A 125 10.11 6.93 27.94
C LYS A 125 10.71 6.86 29.35
N ILE A 126 10.73 7.97 30.08
CA ILE A 126 11.18 8.05 31.49
C ILE A 126 9.99 8.50 32.32
N THR A 127 9.63 7.73 33.35
CA THR A 127 8.54 8.05 34.28
C THR A 127 9.09 8.25 35.69
N VAL A 128 8.63 9.29 36.38
CA VAL A 128 8.99 9.58 37.78
C VAL A 128 7.74 9.47 38.62
N SER A 129 7.78 8.64 39.67
CA SER A 129 6.71 8.52 40.65
C SER A 129 7.29 8.65 42.05
N VAL A 130 7.03 9.78 42.70
CA VAL A 130 7.44 10.05 44.08
C VAL A 130 6.21 9.95 44.97
N LYS A 131 6.31 9.19 46.07
CA LYS A 131 5.32 9.21 47.15
C LYS A 131 5.80 10.21 48.20
N GLU A 132 4.93 11.11 48.66
CA GLU A 132 5.24 11.96 49.81
C GLU A 132 5.50 11.08 51.05
N PRO A 133 6.50 11.41 51.87
CA PRO A 133 6.74 10.70 53.12
C PRO A 133 5.58 10.97 54.11
N PRO A 134 5.21 10.00 54.97
CA PRO A 134 4.30 10.27 56.06
C PRO A 134 4.93 11.30 57.01
N GLY A 135 4.13 12.30 57.41
CA GLY A 135 4.53 13.38 58.32
C GLY A 135 4.72 12.95 59.76
#